data_AF-A0A927NBG1-F1
#
_entry.id   AF-A0A927NBG1-F1
#
_cell.length_a   1.000
_cell.length_b   1.000
_cell.length_c   1.000
_cell.angle_alpha   90.00
_cell.angle_beta   90.00
_cell.angle_gamma   90.00
#
_symmetry.space_group_name_H-M   'P 1'
#
loop_
_entity.id
_entity.type
_entity.pdbx_description
1 polymer ?
#
loop_
_entity_poly.entity_id
_entity_poly.type
_entity_poly.pdbx_seq_one_letter_code
_entity_poly.pdbx_strand_id
1 'polypeptide(L)'
;MSQIKVNFKNSKIEVSESFAKKASIYDSTAHHELMKVQNAHPTFAISVLKAKSRKSSSIKGITREFMYNYAMNHAVDNSIEEFEKLKAENASYLAVKTTFLKTYPEFKNYKTKTEWILAA
;
A
#
# COMPACT_ATOMS: atom_id res chain seq x y z
N MET A 1 14.88 0.23 -15.18
CA MET A 1 14.62 1.49 -15.89
C MET A 1 15.08 2.63 -15.01
N SER A 2 15.99 3.46 -15.52
CA SER A 2 16.77 4.45 -14.78
C SER A 2 15.91 5.39 -13.93
N GLN A 3 16.17 5.43 -12.62
CA GLN A 3 15.39 6.18 -11.63
C GLN A 3 16.14 7.45 -11.16
N ILE A 4 16.83 8.14 -12.06
CA ILE A 4 17.37 9.48 -11.79
C ILE A 4 16.40 10.49 -12.40
N LYS A 5 15.91 11.42 -11.58
CA LYS A 5 15.01 12.48 -11.98
C LYS A 5 15.59 13.83 -11.54
N VAL A 6 15.72 14.77 -12.47
CA VAL A 6 16.18 16.12 -12.15
C VAL A 6 14.97 17.01 -11.85
N ASN A 7 14.89 17.52 -10.61
CA ASN A 7 13.87 18.44 -10.16
C ASN A 7 14.43 19.87 -10.19
N PHE A 8 14.22 20.55 -11.32
CA PHE A 8 14.67 21.93 -11.55
C PHE A 8 14.06 22.95 -10.58
N LYS A 9 12.80 22.74 -10.14
CA LYS A 9 12.11 23.68 -9.25
C LYS A 9 12.79 23.78 -7.89
N ASN A 10 13.28 22.64 -7.38
CA ASN A 10 13.90 22.55 -6.06
C ASN A 10 15.42 22.40 -6.13
N SER A 11 16.02 22.48 -7.33
CA SER A 11 17.45 22.22 -7.59
C SER A 11 17.93 20.90 -6.97
N LYS A 12 17.19 19.81 -7.23
CA LYS A 12 17.48 18.48 -6.65
C LYS A 12 17.58 17.39 -7.71
N ILE A 13 18.52 16.46 -7.53
CA ILE A 13 18.61 15.22 -8.28
C ILE A 13 17.95 14.13 -7.43
N GLU A 14 16.74 13.75 -7.81
CA GLU A 14 15.92 12.76 -7.11
C GLU A 14 16.27 11.35 -7.60
N VAL A 15 16.70 10.48 -6.69
CA VAL A 15 17.00 9.07 -6.98
C VAL A 15 16.19 8.13 -6.10
N SER A 16 15.84 6.95 -6.60
CA SER A 16 15.24 5.91 -5.74
C SER A 16 16.25 5.33 -4.75
N GLU A 17 15.77 4.78 -3.63
CA GLU A 17 16.62 4.09 -2.65
C GLU A 17 17.39 2.90 -3.25
N SER A 18 16.74 2.10 -4.10
CA SER A 18 17.38 0.99 -4.81
C SER A 18 18.49 1.44 -5.74
N PHE A 19 18.31 2.59 -6.40
CA PHE A 19 19.33 3.18 -7.25
C PHE A 19 20.48 3.76 -6.43
N ALA A 20 20.17 4.49 -5.34
CA ALA A 20 21.19 5.03 -4.43
C ALA A 20 22.10 3.95 -3.86
N LYS A 21 21.53 2.79 -3.47
CA LYS A 21 22.33 1.63 -3.01
C LYS A 21 23.30 1.12 -4.07
N LYS A 22 22.87 1.06 -5.34
CA LYS A 22 23.75 0.67 -6.45
C LYS A 22 24.82 1.73 -6.73
N ALA A 23 24.43 3.00 -6.73
CA ALA A 23 25.32 4.13 -6.97
C ALA A 23 26.31 4.39 -5.81
N SER A 24 26.03 3.86 -4.61
CA SER A 24 26.97 3.89 -3.48
C SER A 24 28.22 3.04 -3.71
N ILE A 25 28.20 2.11 -4.68
CA ILE A 25 29.36 1.34 -5.08
C ILE A 25 30.17 2.20 -6.05
N TYR A 26 31.36 2.61 -5.61
CA TYR A 26 32.30 3.37 -6.43
C TYR A 26 32.62 2.59 -7.73
N ASP A 27 32.78 3.32 -8.83
CA ASP A 27 33.04 2.79 -10.19
C ASP A 27 31.92 1.90 -10.78
N SER A 28 30.78 1.74 -10.09
CA SER A 28 29.62 1.05 -10.65
C SER A 28 28.98 1.82 -11.81
N THR A 29 28.27 1.11 -12.69
CA THR A 29 27.51 1.75 -13.77
C THR A 29 26.54 2.81 -13.24
N ALA A 30 25.87 2.53 -12.12
CA ALA A 30 24.92 3.46 -11.48
C ALA A 30 25.61 4.69 -10.88
N HIS A 31 26.83 4.52 -10.36
CA HIS A 31 27.66 5.63 -9.88
C HIS A 31 28.04 6.56 -11.03
N HIS A 32 28.51 6.02 -12.16
CA HIS A 32 28.85 6.82 -13.34
C HIS A 32 27.66 7.57 -13.91
N GLU A 33 26.49 6.95 -13.97
CA GLU A 33 25.26 7.63 -14.38
C GLU A 33 24.90 8.78 -13.45
N LEU A 34 25.00 8.58 -12.13
CA LEU A 34 24.72 9.62 -11.14
C LEU A 34 25.70 10.80 -11.25
N MET A 35 27.00 10.49 -11.36
CA MET A 35 28.05 11.49 -11.50
C MET A 35 27.94 12.29 -12.80
N LYS A 36 27.53 11.68 -13.92
CA LYS A 36 27.25 12.42 -15.17
C LYS A 36 26.16 13.48 -14.97
N VAL A 37 25.07 13.12 -14.30
CA VAL A 37 23.96 14.06 -14.02
C VAL A 37 24.38 15.13 -13.01
N GLN A 38 25.16 14.77 -11.99
CA GLN A 38 25.68 15.73 -11.03
C GLN A 38 26.68 16.71 -11.66
N ASN A 39 27.54 16.25 -12.56
CA ASN A 39 28.48 17.11 -13.28
C ASN A 39 27.76 18.08 -14.22
N ALA A 40 26.62 17.68 -14.82
CA ALA A 40 25.78 18.57 -15.62
C ALA A 40 25.02 19.61 -14.76
N HIS A 41 24.78 19.30 -13.48
CA HIS A 41 24.06 20.16 -12.53
C HIS A 41 24.79 20.23 -11.18
N PRO A 42 25.98 20.86 -11.12
CA PRO A 42 26.86 20.80 -9.94
C PRO A 42 26.26 21.48 -8.70
N THR A 43 25.30 22.38 -8.89
CA THR A 43 24.61 23.08 -7.80
C THR A 43 23.42 22.31 -7.23
N PHE A 44 23.05 21.18 -7.83
CA PHE A 44 21.85 20.44 -7.44
C PHE A 44 22.17 19.41 -6.36
N ALA A 45 21.36 19.37 -5.31
CA ALA A 45 21.54 18.42 -4.21
C ALA A 45 20.94 17.04 -4.57
N ILE A 46 21.66 15.96 -4.28
CA ILE A 46 21.13 14.60 -4.45
C ILE A 46 20.14 14.29 -3.33
N SER A 47 18.94 13.81 -3.67
CA SER A 47 17.88 13.49 -2.73
C SER A 47 17.33 12.08 -2.99
N VAL A 48 17.37 11.23 -1.97
CA VAL A 48 16.84 9.86 -2.05
C VAL A 48 15.34 9.87 -1.76
N LEU A 49 14.54 9.52 -2.76
CA LEU A 49 13.09 9.37 -2.63
C LEU A 49 12.75 8.06 -1.93
N LYS A 50 11.99 8.16 -0.84
CA LYS A 50 11.30 7.02 -0.25
C LYS A 50 10.23 6.54 -1.23
N ALA A 51 10.13 5.22 -1.41
CA ALA A 51 9.04 4.65 -2.18
C ALA A 51 7.71 5.11 -1.56
N LYS A 52 6.82 5.70 -2.36
CA LYS A 52 5.44 5.92 -1.92
C LYS A 52 4.88 4.54 -1.58
N SER A 53 4.39 4.36 -0.35
CA SER A 53 3.66 3.13 -0.02
C SER A 53 2.56 2.98 -1.06
N ARG A 54 2.45 1.80 -1.68
CA ARG A 54 1.25 1.51 -2.47
C ARG A 54 0.10 1.72 -1.49
N LYS A 55 -0.77 2.70 -1.74
CA LYS A 55 -2.02 2.82 -1.00
C LYS A 55 -2.65 1.45 -1.13
N SER A 56 -2.67 0.69 -0.04
CA SER A 56 -3.30 -0.61 -0.06
C SER A 56 -4.72 -0.38 -0.55
N SER A 57 -5.15 -1.12 -1.57
CA SER A 57 -6.55 -1.20 -1.97
C SER A 57 -7.43 -1.82 -0.87
N SER A 58 -6.86 -2.08 0.32
CA SER A 58 -7.60 -2.15 1.58
C SER A 58 -8.41 -0.87 1.75
N ILE A 59 -9.65 -0.95 1.33
CA ILE A 59 -10.78 -0.17 1.82
C ILE A 59 -10.51 0.17 3.30
N LYS A 60 -10.30 1.47 3.60
CA LYS A 60 -10.16 1.94 4.98
C LYS A 60 -11.45 1.55 5.72
N GLY A 61 -11.37 0.64 6.68
CA GLY A 61 -12.49 0.26 7.55
C GLY A 61 -12.83 -1.23 7.59
N ILE A 62 -12.49 -2.02 6.56
CA ILE A 62 -12.77 -3.47 6.58
C ILE A 62 -11.57 -4.24 7.14
N THR A 63 -11.35 -4.10 8.45
CA THR A 63 -10.36 -4.89 9.21
C THR A 63 -10.89 -6.30 9.48
N ARG A 64 -10.03 -7.23 9.90
CA ARG A 64 -10.47 -8.57 10.34
C ARG A 64 -11.48 -8.45 11.49
N GLU A 65 -11.18 -7.59 12.46
CA GLU A 65 -12.04 -7.34 13.62
C GLU A 65 -13.41 -6.79 13.21
N PHE A 66 -13.45 -5.88 12.24
CA PHE A 66 -14.72 -5.36 11.70
C PHE A 66 -15.56 -6.47 11.09
N MET A 67 -14.97 -7.35 10.27
CA MET A 67 -15.69 -8.46 9.64
C MET A 67 -16.28 -9.43 10.67
N TYR A 68 -15.51 -9.76 11.71
CA TYR A 68 -15.99 -10.63 12.79
C TYR A 68 -17.12 -9.99 13.59
N ASN A 69 -16.94 -8.74 14.03
CA ASN A 69 -17.96 -8.04 14.79
C ASN A 69 -19.25 -7.86 13.98
N TYR A 70 -19.15 -7.52 12.70
CA TYR A 70 -20.32 -7.39 11.83
C TYR A 70 -21.04 -8.73 11.66
N ALA A 71 -20.30 -9.83 11.43
CA ALA A 71 -20.89 -11.16 11.31
C ALA A 71 -21.58 -11.62 12.60
N MET A 72 -21.05 -11.27 13.77
CA MET A 72 -21.67 -11.56 15.07
C MET A 72 -22.95 -10.74 15.33
N ASN A 73 -23.00 -9.47 14.89
CA ASN A 73 -24.14 -8.59 15.13
C ASN A 73 -25.27 -8.75 14.10
N HIS A 74 -24.96 -9.14 12.87
CA HIS A 74 -25.93 -9.31 11.78
C HIS A 74 -26.24 -10.79 11.49
N ALA A 75 -26.30 -11.61 12.53
CA ALA A 75 -26.43 -13.07 12.51
C ALA A 75 -27.39 -13.60 11.43
N VAL A 76 -26.84 -13.94 10.26
CA VAL A 76 -27.43 -14.92 9.36
C VAL A 76 -26.91 -16.27 9.84
N ASP A 77 -27.81 -17.09 10.40
CA ASP A 77 -27.57 -18.32 11.20
C ASP A 77 -26.33 -19.16 10.82
N ASN A 78 -26.03 -19.32 9.53
CA ASN A 78 -24.91 -20.12 9.02
C ASN A 78 -23.56 -19.38 8.87
N SER A 79 -23.52 -18.07 9.14
CA SER A 79 -22.33 -17.24 8.90
C SER A 79 -21.41 -17.16 10.12
N ILE A 80 -21.91 -17.41 11.33
CA ILE A 80 -21.07 -17.30 12.53
C ILE A 80 -20.09 -18.48 12.58
N GLU A 81 -20.56 -19.69 12.32
CA GLU A 81 -19.74 -20.91 12.34
C GLU A 81 -18.60 -20.88 11.31
N GLU A 82 -18.85 -20.35 10.10
CA GLU A 82 -17.82 -20.26 9.05
C GLU A 82 -16.72 -19.27 9.46
N PHE A 83 -17.07 -18.16 10.11
CA PHE A 83 -16.10 -17.19 10.60
C PHE A 83 -15.35 -17.66 11.84
N GLU A 84 -15.99 -18.38 12.75
CA GLU A 84 -15.31 -18.99 13.90
C GLU A 84 -14.28 -20.03 13.47
N LYS A 85 -14.60 -20.86 12.45
CA LYS A 85 -13.63 -21.77 11.83
C LYS A 85 -12.44 -21.02 11.23
N LEU A 86 -12.69 -19.97 10.45
CA LEU A 86 -11.63 -19.15 9.86
C LEU A 86 -10.76 -18.45 10.92
N LYS A 87 -11.34 -18.10 12.06
CA LYS A 87 -10.61 -17.52 13.21
C LYS A 87 -9.74 -18.58 13.89
N ALA A 88 -10.26 -19.79 14.12
CA ALA A 88 -9.51 -20.90 14.70
C ALA A 88 -8.35 -21.36 13.80
N GLU A 89 -8.55 -21.37 12.48
CA GLU A 89 -7.54 -21.77 11.49
C GLU A 89 -6.49 -20.67 11.20
N ASN A 90 -6.57 -19.50 11.84
CA ASN A 90 -5.72 -18.35 11.53
C ASN A 90 -5.72 -18.01 10.02
N ALA A 91 -6.87 -18.13 9.38
CA ALA A 91 -7.01 -17.98 7.94
C ALA A 91 -6.48 -16.61 7.46
N SER A 92 -6.02 -16.57 6.21
CA SER A 92 -5.50 -15.34 5.62
C SER A 92 -6.59 -14.26 5.55
N TYR A 93 -6.18 -12.99 5.63
CA TYR A 93 -7.11 -11.86 5.49
C TYR A 93 -7.94 -11.94 4.20
N LEU A 94 -7.32 -12.44 3.13
CA LEU A 94 -7.98 -12.60 1.83
C LEU A 94 -9.08 -13.66 1.89
N ALA A 95 -8.86 -14.77 2.60
CA ALA A 95 -9.88 -15.80 2.81
C ALA A 95 -11.05 -15.24 3.60
N VAL A 96 -10.79 -14.60 4.75
CA VAL A 96 -11.83 -13.99 5.60
C VAL A 96 -12.63 -12.94 4.82
N LYS A 97 -11.95 -12.10 4.04
CA LYS A 97 -12.60 -11.08 3.21
C LYS A 97 -13.46 -11.67 2.10
N THR A 98 -13.01 -12.77 1.48
CA THR A 98 -13.76 -13.41 0.39
C THR A 98 -15.04 -14.04 0.90
N THR A 99 -14.97 -14.75 2.04
CA THR A 99 -16.14 -15.26 2.75
C THR A 99 -17.07 -14.12 3.16
N PHE A 100 -16.54 -13.05 3.76
CA PHE A 100 -17.34 -11.88 4.15
C PHE A 100 -18.08 -11.22 3.00
N LEU A 101 -17.42 -10.99 1.86
CA LEU A 101 -18.07 -10.39 0.69
C LEU A 101 -19.05 -11.36 -0.01
N LYS A 102 -18.90 -12.67 0.20
CA LYS A 102 -19.85 -13.67 -0.31
C LYS A 102 -21.13 -13.65 0.53
N THR A 103 -20.99 -13.64 1.85
CA THR A 103 -22.09 -13.59 2.81
C THR A 103 -22.83 -12.26 2.80
N TYR A 104 -22.09 -11.16 2.73
CA TYR A 104 -22.60 -9.79 2.78
C TYR A 104 -22.28 -9.06 1.46
N PRO A 105 -23.00 -9.36 0.37
CA PRO A 105 -22.77 -8.75 -0.93
C PRO A 105 -22.99 -7.23 -0.95
N GLU A 106 -23.68 -6.67 0.05
CA GLU A 106 -23.82 -5.21 0.23
C GLU A 106 -22.47 -4.50 0.34
N PHE A 107 -21.43 -5.21 0.81
CA PHE A 107 -20.07 -4.67 0.91
C PHE A 107 -19.25 -4.81 -0.40
N LYS A 108 -19.75 -5.52 -1.42
CA LYS A 108 -19.05 -5.68 -2.71
C LYS A 108 -18.96 -4.36 -3.49
N ASN A 109 -19.93 -3.45 -3.31
CA ASN A 109 -19.98 -2.16 -3.98
C ASN A 109 -19.35 -1.01 -3.16
N TYR A 110 -18.64 -1.33 -2.08
CA TYR A 110 -18.01 -0.35 -1.19
C TYR A 110 -16.83 0.37 -1.87
N LYS A 111 -17.11 1.43 -2.64
CA LYS A 111 -16.11 2.34 -3.21
C LYS A 111 -16.22 3.78 -2.73
N THR A 112 -17.24 4.15 -1.96
CA THR A 112 -17.48 5.57 -1.69
C THR A 112 -17.85 5.84 -0.23
N LYS A 113 -16.95 6.59 0.40
CA LYS A 113 -16.90 7.02 1.79
C LYS A 113 -17.96 8.10 2.05
N THR A 114 -19.24 7.78 2.28
CA THR A 114 -20.21 8.85 2.64
C THR A 114 -21.54 8.48 3.32
N GLU A 115 -21.83 7.29 3.83
CA GLU A 115 -23.20 7.03 4.36
C GLU A 115 -23.30 6.40 5.77
N TRP A 116 -22.19 6.28 6.51
CA TRP A 116 -22.21 5.68 7.86
C TRP A 116 -22.06 6.67 9.02
N ILE A 117 -22.18 7.97 8.77
CA ILE A 117 -22.30 8.98 9.85
C ILE A 117 -23.78 9.23 10.23
N LEU A 118 -24.75 8.67 9.49
CA LEU A 118 -26.18 8.91 9.73
C LEU A 118 -26.96 7.76 10.38
N ALA A 119 -26.32 6.65 10.73
CA ALA A 119 -26.98 5.49 11.34
C ALA A 119 -26.39 5.10 12.71
N ALA A 120 -25.73 6.04 13.38
CA ALA A 120 -25.25 5.89 14.76
C ALA A 120 -26.10 6.73 15.72
#